data_AF-A0A964ME74-F1
#
_entry.id   AF-A0A964ME74-F1
#
_cell.length_a   1.000
_cell.length_b   1.000
_cell.length_c   1.000
_cell.angle_alpha   90.00
_cell.angle_beta   90.00
_cell.angle_gamma   90.00
#
_symmetry.space_group_name_H-M   'P 1'
#
loop_
_entity.id
_entity.type
_entity.pdbx_description
1 polymer ?
#
loop_
_entity_poly.entity_id
_entity_poly.type
_entity_poly.pdbx_seq_one_letter_code
_entity_poly.pdbx_strand_id
1 'polypeptide(L)'
;MSNNATSIIQFRVRDKGGPSAGMVLEQKIPAFDWEAFTKLPNARAYVEKAYLADAKKRIREIHEHRNGTEKRHLQSMENLIARSLNISEREIQEWIDSRDWSGAKFTRPQEQGIAFLAKYLPSVAKSDYAFPEMYRLRAAEIVAGIANAGSDYIADYLFTKLTQEPEDILEALLG
;
A
#
# COMPACT_ATOMS: atom_id res chain seq x y z
N MET A 1 7.79 0.52 31.30
CA MET A 1 6.53 -0.21 31.57
C MET A 1 5.87 -0.40 30.23
N SER A 2 5.88 -1.61 29.68
CA SER A 2 5.27 -1.92 28.39
C SER A 2 3.74 -1.93 28.55
N ASN A 3 3.05 -1.04 27.85
CA ASN A 3 1.59 -1.12 27.73
C ASN A 3 1.24 -2.48 27.12
N ASN A 4 0.52 -3.33 27.87
CA ASN A 4 -0.02 -4.60 27.37
C ASN A 4 -1.23 -4.32 26.45
N ALA A 5 -1.05 -3.49 25.43
CA ALA A 5 -2.05 -3.29 24.40
C ALA A 5 -2.18 -4.60 23.60
N THR A 6 -3.41 -5.03 23.36
CA THR A 6 -3.73 -6.22 22.57
C THR A 6 -4.48 -5.84 21.32
N SER A 7 -4.15 -6.46 20.20
CA SER A 7 -4.89 -6.37 18.94
C SER A 7 -5.70 -7.64 18.71
N ILE A 8 -6.88 -7.49 18.10
CA ILE A 8 -7.69 -8.63 17.63
C ILE A 8 -7.45 -8.77 16.14
N ILE A 9 -6.97 -9.94 15.71
CA ILE A 9 -6.89 -10.28 14.29
C ILE A 9 -8.06 -11.21 13.98
N GLN A 10 -8.85 -10.84 12.97
CA GLN A 10 -9.98 -11.61 12.50
C GLN A 10 -9.89 -11.75 10.97
N PHE A 11 -10.02 -12.97 10.46
CA PHE A 11 -10.04 -13.22 9.02
C PHE A 11 -10.87 -14.45 8.68
N ARG A 12 -11.45 -14.45 7.48
CA ARG A 12 -12.15 -15.63 6.93
C ARG A 12 -11.17 -16.53 6.20
N VAL A 13 -11.14 -17.80 6.56
CA VAL A 13 -10.39 -18.84 5.84
C VAL A 13 -11.09 -19.09 4.50
N ARG A 14 -10.33 -19.09 3.41
CA ARG A 14 -10.86 -19.40 2.07
C ARG A 14 -11.55 -20.78 2.08
N ASP A 15 -12.62 -20.92 1.30
CA ASP A 15 -13.48 -22.10 1.30
C ASP A 15 -12.77 -23.39 0.80
N LYS A 16 -11.54 -23.28 0.28
CA LYS A 16 -10.68 -24.41 -0.09
C LYS A 16 -9.44 -24.39 0.80
N GLY A 17 -9.46 -25.11 1.92
CA GLY A 17 -8.36 -25.03 2.90
C GLY A 17 -8.33 -26.06 4.04
N GLY A 18 -9.09 -27.16 3.97
CA GLY A 18 -9.14 -28.17 5.04
C GLY A 18 -10.26 -27.93 6.07
N PRO A 19 -10.18 -28.48 7.28
CA PRO A 19 -11.29 -28.51 8.26
C PRO A 19 -11.84 -27.14 8.67
N SER A 20 -11.02 -26.10 8.58
CA SER A 20 -11.38 -24.73 8.93
C SER A 20 -11.88 -23.91 7.73
N ALA A 21 -12.07 -24.53 6.56
CA ALA A 21 -12.52 -23.83 5.36
C ALA A 21 -13.86 -23.12 5.57
N GLY A 22 -13.94 -21.86 5.16
CA GLY A 22 -15.14 -21.03 5.29
C GLY A 22 -15.37 -20.45 6.69
N MET A 23 -14.59 -20.86 7.70
CA MET A 23 -14.70 -20.32 9.06
C MET A 23 -14.08 -18.92 9.16
N VAL A 24 -14.63 -18.10 10.04
CA VAL A 24 -13.96 -16.88 10.51
C VAL A 24 -13.14 -17.25 11.74
N LEU A 25 -11.83 -17.01 11.67
CA LEU A 25 -10.92 -17.22 12.79
C LEU A 25 -10.61 -15.87 13.43
N GLU A 26 -10.58 -15.86 14.76
CA GLU A 26 -10.29 -14.67 15.56
C GLU A 26 -9.29 -15.03 16.65
N GLN A 27 -8.28 -14.19 16.84
CA GLN A 27 -7.30 -14.36 17.90
C GLN A 27 -6.84 -13.01 18.46
N LYS A 28 -6.75 -12.93 19.79
CA LYS A 28 -6.09 -11.83 20.49
C LYS A 28 -4.58 -12.05 20.49
N ILE A 29 -3.84 -11.04 20.07
CA ILE A 29 -2.37 -11.02 20.03
C ILE A 29 -1.85 -9.71 20.65
N PRO A 30 -0.56 -9.63 21.05
CA PRO A 30 0.05 -8.37 21.42
C PRO A 30 -0.09 -7.34 20.30
N ALA A 31 -0.39 -6.09 20.64
CA ALA A 31 -0.35 -5.00 19.68
C ALA A 31 1.09 -4.83 19.16
N PHE A 32 1.23 -4.47 17.89
CA PHE A 32 2.53 -4.22 17.30
C PHE A 32 3.12 -2.91 17.84
N ASP A 33 4.32 -2.99 18.39
CA ASP A 33 5.11 -1.85 18.89
C ASP A 33 6.44 -1.81 18.13
N TRP A 34 6.63 -0.80 17.30
CA TRP A 34 7.81 -0.63 16.47
C TRP A 34 9.09 -0.43 17.30
N GLU A 35 9.02 0.36 18.36
CA GLU A 35 10.19 0.67 19.20
C GLU A 35 10.63 -0.57 19.99
N ALA A 36 9.68 -1.37 20.47
CA ALA A 36 9.98 -2.65 21.11
C ALA A 36 10.49 -3.67 20.07
N PHE A 37 9.85 -3.73 18.91
CA PHE A 37 10.19 -4.68 17.84
C PHE A 37 11.64 -4.53 17.39
N THR A 38 12.09 -3.31 17.09
CA THR A 38 13.47 -3.05 16.61
C THR A 38 14.57 -3.43 17.61
N LYS A 39 14.22 -3.59 18.89
CA LYS A 39 15.13 -4.00 19.97
C LYS A 39 15.17 -5.52 20.17
N LEU A 40 14.32 -6.30 19.49
CA LEU A 40 14.31 -7.76 19.60
C LEU A 40 15.52 -8.38 18.86
N PRO A 41 16.15 -9.44 19.40
CA PRO A 41 17.37 -10.02 18.84
C PRO A 41 17.21 -10.56 17.41
N ASN A 42 16.00 -10.93 16.99
CA ASN A 42 15.71 -11.50 15.67
C ASN A 42 14.97 -10.55 14.72
N ALA A 43 14.71 -9.31 15.11
CA ALA A 43 13.87 -8.39 14.32
C ALA A 43 14.44 -8.12 12.93
N ARG A 44 15.75 -7.85 12.85
CA ARG A 44 16.44 -7.62 11.57
C ARG A 44 16.31 -8.81 10.63
N ALA A 45 16.61 -10.01 11.13
CA ALA A 45 16.53 -11.24 10.33
C ALA A 45 15.09 -11.55 9.89
N TYR A 46 14.10 -11.22 10.72
CA TYR A 46 12.68 -11.35 10.38
C TYR A 46 12.32 -10.43 9.19
N VAL A 47 12.67 -9.14 9.27
CA VAL A 47 12.40 -8.15 8.21
C VAL A 47 13.12 -8.52 6.91
N GLU A 48 14.40 -8.90 6.98
CA GLU A 48 15.18 -9.30 5.80
C GLU A 48 14.59 -10.53 5.11
N LYS A 49 14.20 -11.56 5.88
CA LYS A 49 13.55 -12.75 5.32
C LYS A 49 12.21 -12.43 4.68
N ALA A 50 11.40 -11.56 5.31
CA ALA A 50 10.12 -11.13 4.75
C ALA A 50 10.31 -10.37 3.43
N TYR A 51 11.24 -9.39 3.41
CA TYR A 51 11.60 -8.63 2.21
C TYR A 51 12.03 -9.55 1.06
N LEU A 52 12.96 -10.49 1.32
CA LEU A 52 13.45 -11.42 0.30
C LEU A 52 12.37 -12.40 -0.17
N ALA A 53 11.45 -12.82 0.70
CA ALA A 53 10.33 -13.66 0.32
C ALA A 53 9.39 -12.94 -0.65
N ASP A 54 9.09 -11.66 -0.39
CA ASP A 54 8.30 -10.84 -1.29
C ASP A 54 9.02 -10.58 -2.61
N ALA A 55 10.31 -10.27 -2.59
CA ALA A 55 11.12 -10.12 -3.80
C ALA A 55 11.04 -11.37 -4.69
N LYS A 56 11.26 -12.55 -4.10
CA LYS A 56 11.17 -13.85 -4.81
C LYS A 56 9.78 -14.09 -5.38
N LYS A 57 8.72 -13.74 -4.63
CA LYS A 57 7.35 -13.83 -5.12
C LYS A 57 7.15 -12.93 -6.34
N ARG A 58 7.62 -11.68 -6.31
CA ARG A 58 7.48 -10.75 -7.45
C ARG A 58 8.24 -11.21 -8.68
N ILE A 59 9.47 -11.69 -8.52
CA ILE A 59 10.25 -12.28 -9.63
C ILE A 59 9.45 -13.41 -10.29
N ARG A 60 8.82 -14.29 -9.50
CA ARG A 60 7.97 -15.35 -10.01
C ARG A 60 6.74 -14.81 -10.74
N GLU A 61 6.03 -13.84 -10.17
CA GLU A 61 4.84 -13.24 -10.79
C GLU A 61 5.16 -12.56 -12.12
N ILE A 62 6.33 -11.90 -12.23
CA ILE A 62 6.83 -11.32 -13.49
C ILE A 62 7.08 -12.43 -14.51
N HIS A 63 7.77 -13.51 -14.11
CA HIS A 63 8.07 -14.63 -14.99
C HIS A 63 6.79 -15.37 -15.45
N GLU A 64 5.77 -15.45 -14.60
CA GLU A 64 4.49 -16.09 -14.89
C GLU A 64 3.45 -15.16 -15.55
N HIS A 65 3.78 -13.87 -15.75
CA HIS A 65 2.85 -12.84 -16.22
C HIS A 65 1.53 -12.77 -15.42
N ARG A 66 1.63 -12.78 -14.08
CA ARG A 66 0.47 -12.79 -13.17
C ARG A 66 0.36 -11.52 -12.31
N ASN A 67 -0.86 -11.25 -11.86
CA ASN A 67 -1.18 -10.21 -10.87
C ASN A 67 -0.76 -8.77 -11.24
N GLY A 68 -0.58 -8.49 -12.54
CA GLY A 68 -0.11 -7.20 -13.03
C GLY A 68 1.27 -6.82 -12.46
N THR A 69 2.14 -7.80 -12.22
CA THR A 69 3.48 -7.55 -11.67
C THR A 69 4.48 -7.36 -12.81
N GLU A 70 5.11 -6.18 -12.84
CA GLU A 70 6.08 -5.75 -13.85
C GLU A 70 7.49 -5.58 -13.23
N LYS A 71 8.54 -5.50 -14.08
CA LYS A 71 9.94 -5.40 -13.64
C LYS A 71 10.18 -4.14 -12.81
N ARG A 72 9.51 -3.03 -13.13
CA ARG A 72 9.59 -1.79 -12.36
C ARG A 72 9.33 -1.93 -10.86
N HIS A 73 8.55 -2.92 -10.45
CA HIS A 73 8.29 -3.18 -9.02
C HIS A 73 9.52 -3.65 -8.24
N LEU A 74 10.59 -4.05 -8.93
CA LEU A 74 11.86 -4.48 -8.34
C LEU A 74 12.95 -3.40 -8.40
N GLN A 75 12.67 -2.22 -8.95
CA GLN A 75 13.68 -1.17 -9.17
C GLN A 75 14.14 -0.48 -7.88
N SER A 76 13.33 -0.49 -6.81
CA SER A 76 13.71 0.10 -5.52
C SER A 76 13.11 -0.69 -4.35
N MET A 77 13.69 -0.49 -3.15
CA MET A 77 13.15 -1.08 -1.91
C MET A 77 11.76 -0.52 -1.60
N GLU A 78 11.55 0.77 -1.85
CA GLU A 78 10.28 1.47 -1.65
C GLU A 78 9.18 0.86 -2.53
N ASN A 79 9.45 0.59 -3.80
CA ASN A 79 8.50 -0.03 -4.73
C ASN A 79 8.09 -1.43 -4.26
N LEU A 80 9.07 -2.20 -3.78
CA LEU A 80 8.84 -3.55 -3.31
C LEU A 80 8.01 -3.57 -2.04
N ILE A 81 8.34 -2.72 -1.07
CA ILE A 81 7.62 -2.59 0.21
C ILE A 81 6.21 -2.04 -0.04
N ALA A 82 6.04 -0.99 -0.83
CA ALA A 82 4.72 -0.44 -1.12
C ALA A 82 3.79 -1.53 -1.70
N ARG A 83 4.31 -2.38 -2.59
CA ARG A 83 3.52 -3.49 -3.17
C ARG A 83 3.29 -4.64 -2.19
N SER A 84 4.09 -4.82 -1.14
CA SER A 84 3.87 -5.88 -0.14
C SER A 84 2.80 -5.53 0.89
N LEU A 85 2.54 -4.25 1.12
CA LEU A 85 1.57 -3.77 2.13
C LEU A 85 0.11 -4.19 1.85
N ASN A 86 -0.22 -4.68 0.65
CA ASN A 86 -1.57 -5.17 0.26
C ASN A 86 -2.73 -4.28 0.75
N ILE A 87 -2.56 -2.95 0.64
CA ILE A 87 -3.56 -1.98 1.07
C ILE A 87 -4.83 -2.13 0.24
N SER A 88 -5.97 -2.28 0.91
CA SER A 88 -7.28 -2.45 0.28
C SER A 88 -7.92 -1.12 -0.13
N GLU A 89 -8.89 -1.17 -1.06
CA GLU A 89 -9.70 -0.01 -1.43
C GLU A 89 -10.38 0.63 -0.21
N ARG A 90 -10.84 -0.22 0.73
CA ARG A 90 -11.49 0.20 1.96
C ARG A 90 -10.53 0.99 2.85
N GLU A 91 -9.30 0.51 3.04
CA GLU A 91 -8.29 1.23 3.83
C GLU A 91 -7.96 2.59 3.21
N ILE A 92 -7.87 2.67 1.87
CA ILE A 92 -7.69 3.96 1.18
C ILE A 92 -8.89 4.87 1.40
N GLN A 93 -10.11 4.35 1.33
CA GLN A 93 -11.32 5.13 1.58
C GLN A 93 -11.38 5.65 3.02
N GLU A 94 -11.15 4.78 4.00
CA GLU A 94 -11.07 5.15 5.42
C GLU A 94 -9.99 6.20 5.66
N TRP A 95 -8.84 6.09 4.97
CA TRP A 95 -7.80 7.09 5.00
C TRP A 95 -8.30 8.44 4.47
N ILE A 96 -8.93 8.48 3.30
CA ILE A 96 -9.50 9.70 2.67
C ILE A 96 -10.48 10.40 3.63
N ASP A 97 -11.37 9.61 4.24
CA ASP A 97 -12.42 10.11 5.13
C ASP A 97 -11.85 10.66 6.46
N SER A 98 -10.69 10.15 6.89
CA SER A 98 -10.01 10.57 8.12
C SER A 98 -9.12 11.82 7.97
N ARG A 99 -8.84 12.26 6.73
CA ARG A 99 -7.88 13.35 6.49
C ARG A 99 -8.46 14.74 6.77
N ASP A 100 -7.62 15.61 7.32
CA ASP A 100 -7.85 17.05 7.23
C ASP A 100 -7.34 17.57 5.87
N TRP A 101 -8.28 18.03 5.05
CA TRP A 101 -8.03 18.54 3.70
C TRP A 101 -7.73 20.04 3.65
N SER A 102 -7.74 20.74 4.79
CA SER A 102 -7.55 22.19 4.85
C SER A 102 -6.21 22.66 4.26
N GLY A 103 -5.17 21.83 4.32
CA GLY A 103 -3.85 22.10 3.74
C GLY A 103 -3.72 21.77 2.24
N ALA A 104 -4.71 21.09 1.65
CA ALA A 104 -4.64 20.64 0.27
C ALA A 104 -4.90 21.78 -0.73
N LYS A 105 -4.02 21.90 -1.73
CA LYS A 105 -4.16 22.91 -2.78
C LYS A 105 -4.86 22.30 -4.00
N PHE A 106 -6.15 22.57 -4.16
CA PHE A 106 -6.91 22.16 -5.35
C PHE A 106 -7.01 23.30 -6.37
N THR A 107 -7.05 22.95 -7.67
CA THR A 107 -7.33 23.90 -8.76
C THR A 107 -8.83 24.16 -8.93
N ARG A 108 -9.65 23.25 -8.39
CA ARG A 108 -11.12 23.31 -8.34
C ARG A 108 -11.58 23.53 -6.89
N PRO A 109 -12.87 23.82 -6.65
CA PRO A 109 -13.40 23.82 -5.28
C PRO A 109 -13.01 22.54 -4.54
N GLN A 110 -12.56 22.69 -3.30
CA GLN A 110 -11.97 21.63 -2.48
C GLN A 110 -12.86 20.39 -2.44
N GLU A 111 -14.16 20.55 -2.22
CA GLU A 111 -15.14 19.44 -2.20
C GLU A 111 -15.15 18.63 -3.50
N GLN A 112 -15.05 19.28 -4.66
CA GLN A 112 -15.00 18.59 -5.95
C GLN A 112 -13.68 17.84 -6.13
N GLY A 113 -12.57 18.43 -5.65
CA GLY A 113 -11.26 17.79 -5.63
C GLY A 113 -11.26 16.53 -4.77
N ILE A 114 -11.81 16.61 -3.55
CA ILE A 114 -11.95 15.47 -2.64
C ILE A 114 -12.84 14.39 -3.26
N ALA A 115 -14.01 14.77 -3.80
CA ALA A 115 -14.92 13.82 -4.45
C ALA A 115 -14.25 13.11 -5.65
N PHE A 116 -13.42 13.82 -6.41
CA PHE A 116 -12.63 13.23 -7.49
C PHE A 116 -11.62 12.22 -6.93
N LEU A 117 -10.85 12.58 -5.90
CA LEU A 117 -9.88 11.67 -5.28
C LEU A 117 -10.56 10.44 -4.65
N ALA A 118 -11.66 10.62 -3.92
CA ALA A 118 -12.46 9.54 -3.35
C ALA A 118 -12.99 8.56 -4.40
N LYS A 119 -13.32 9.05 -5.61
CA LYS A 119 -13.76 8.20 -6.71
C LYS A 119 -12.64 7.32 -7.28
N TYR A 120 -11.41 7.83 -7.38
CA TYR A 120 -10.34 7.18 -8.15
C TYR A 120 -9.22 6.57 -7.31
N LEU A 121 -8.82 7.21 -6.21
CA LEU A 121 -7.70 6.73 -5.37
C LEU A 121 -7.90 5.31 -4.86
N PRO A 122 -9.09 4.88 -4.37
CA PRO A 122 -9.26 3.50 -3.91
C PRO A 122 -8.90 2.46 -4.98
N SER A 123 -9.18 2.76 -6.24
CA SER A 123 -8.97 1.82 -7.35
C SER A 123 -7.49 1.50 -7.61
N VAL A 124 -6.56 2.33 -7.12
CA VAL A 124 -5.11 2.08 -7.25
C VAL A 124 -4.63 0.90 -6.39
N ALA A 125 -5.45 0.44 -5.44
CA ALA A 125 -5.21 -0.83 -4.74
C ALA A 125 -5.24 -2.03 -5.70
N LYS A 126 -6.08 -1.97 -6.75
CA LYS A 126 -6.27 -3.06 -7.71
C LYS A 126 -5.30 -2.96 -8.89
N SER A 127 -5.15 -1.77 -9.44
CA SER A 127 -4.33 -1.53 -10.63
C SER A 127 -3.75 -0.13 -10.62
N ASP A 128 -2.47 -0.02 -10.92
CA ASP A 128 -1.77 1.26 -11.02
C ASP A 128 -2.41 2.14 -12.12
N TYR A 129 -2.95 1.51 -13.16
CA TYR A 129 -3.64 2.16 -14.29
C TYR A 129 -5.07 2.62 -14.01
N ALA A 130 -5.61 2.35 -12.82
CA ALA A 130 -6.99 2.73 -12.50
C ALA A 130 -7.16 4.24 -12.23
N PHE A 131 -6.07 4.97 -11.98
CA PHE A 131 -6.10 6.42 -11.79
C PHE A 131 -5.81 7.16 -13.12
N PRO A 132 -6.60 8.19 -13.48
CA PRO A 132 -6.39 8.92 -14.72
C PRO A 132 -4.99 9.56 -14.80
N GLU A 133 -4.24 9.18 -15.84
CA GLU A 133 -2.82 9.50 -16.00
C GLU A 133 -2.52 11.00 -15.88
N MET A 134 -3.29 11.83 -16.58
CA MET A 134 -3.12 13.29 -16.60
C MET A 134 -3.19 13.98 -15.23
N TYR A 135 -3.75 13.30 -14.21
CA TYR A 135 -3.92 13.85 -12.86
C TYR A 135 -3.01 13.19 -11.82
N ARG A 136 -2.21 12.19 -12.19
CA ARG A 136 -1.42 11.40 -11.24
C ARG A 136 -0.43 12.22 -10.43
N LEU A 137 0.42 12.99 -11.10
CA LEU A 137 1.42 13.83 -10.43
C LEU A 137 0.75 14.82 -9.46
N ARG A 138 -0.34 15.45 -9.90
CA ARG A 138 -1.08 16.37 -9.05
C ARG A 138 -1.72 15.69 -7.85
N ALA A 139 -2.26 14.48 -8.04
CA ALA A 139 -2.80 13.69 -6.94
C ALA A 139 -1.70 13.28 -5.96
N ALA A 140 -0.50 12.92 -6.44
CA ALA A 140 0.64 12.59 -5.59
C ALA A 140 1.08 13.78 -4.73
N GLU A 141 1.14 14.99 -5.31
CA GLU A 141 1.44 16.22 -4.56
C GLU A 141 0.41 16.49 -3.45
N ILE A 142 -0.88 16.31 -3.76
CA ILE A 142 -1.96 16.53 -2.78
C ILE A 142 -1.86 15.50 -1.65
N VAL A 143 -1.66 14.22 -1.98
CA VAL A 143 -1.49 13.13 -1.00
C VAL A 143 -0.30 13.40 -0.09
N ALA A 144 0.85 13.78 -0.65
CA ALA A 144 2.04 14.12 0.13
C ALA A 144 1.81 15.34 1.03
N GLY A 145 1.04 16.33 0.57
CA GLY A 145 0.75 17.55 1.32
C GLY A 145 -0.18 17.36 2.52
N ILE A 146 -1.00 16.30 2.54
CA ILE A 146 -1.94 15.99 3.63
C ILE A 146 -1.50 14.77 4.49
N ALA A 147 -0.33 14.22 4.21
CA ALA A 147 0.22 13.10 4.96
C ALA A 147 0.55 13.53 6.40
N ASN A 148 0.27 12.65 7.37
CA ASN A 148 0.63 12.91 8.76
C ASN A 148 2.16 12.89 8.93
N ALA A 149 2.69 13.85 9.71
CA ALA A 149 4.10 13.85 10.06
C ALA A 149 4.46 12.60 10.89
N GLY A 150 5.43 11.80 10.40
CA GLY A 150 6.09 10.75 11.18
C GLY A 150 5.92 9.33 10.65
N SER A 151 4.81 8.99 9.99
CA SER A 151 4.65 7.78 9.15
C SER A 151 3.21 7.68 8.65
N ASP A 152 2.98 7.95 7.37
CA ASP A 152 1.66 7.76 6.75
C ASP A 152 1.78 6.73 5.63
N TYR A 153 1.79 5.46 6.01
CA TYR A 153 2.08 4.35 5.10
C TYR A 153 1.09 4.26 3.92
N ILE A 154 -0.15 4.74 4.10
CA ILE A 154 -1.13 4.82 3.02
C ILE A 154 -0.78 5.98 2.09
N ALA A 155 -0.40 7.15 2.62
CA ALA A 155 0.08 8.25 1.79
C ALA A 155 1.34 7.87 1.01
N ASP A 156 2.31 7.21 1.64
CA ASP A 156 3.55 6.74 1.01
C ASP A 156 3.26 5.70 -0.10
N TYR A 157 2.33 4.78 0.17
CA TYR A 157 1.84 3.82 -0.81
C TYR A 157 1.20 4.51 -2.02
N LEU A 158 0.26 5.43 -1.76
CA LEU A 158 -0.45 6.17 -2.79
C LEU A 158 0.51 7.03 -3.62
N PHE A 159 1.44 7.71 -2.97
CA PHE A 159 2.46 8.51 -3.63
C PHE A 159 3.26 7.63 -4.60
N THR A 160 3.81 6.52 -4.11
CA THR A 160 4.56 5.56 -4.92
C THR A 160 3.74 5.05 -6.10
N LYS A 161 2.46 4.73 -5.89
CA LYS A 161 1.55 4.25 -6.95
C LYS A 161 1.25 5.31 -8.01
N LEU A 162 1.16 6.57 -7.61
CA LEU A 162 0.84 7.68 -8.51
C LEU A 162 2.06 8.20 -9.27
N THR A 163 3.27 8.08 -8.71
CA THR A 163 4.52 8.57 -9.33
C THR A 163 5.28 7.52 -10.13
N GLN A 164 4.86 6.26 -10.09
CA GLN A 164 5.46 5.22 -10.92
C GLN A 164 5.16 5.48 -12.41
N GLU A 165 6.20 5.72 -13.21
CA GLU A 165 6.09 5.84 -14.67
C GLU A 165 5.79 4.46 -15.30
N PRO A 166 4.90 4.41 -16.30
CA PRO A 166 4.74 3.22 -17.14
C PRO A 166 6.04 2.87 -17.87
N GLU A 167 6.48 1.61 -17.81
CA GLU A 167 7.73 1.15 -18.46
C GLU A 167 7.66 1.32 -19.99
N ASP A 168 6.44 1.31 -20.55
CA ASP A 168 6.18 1.49 -21.99
C ASP A 168 6.71 2.82 -22.56
N ILE A 169 6.85 3.87 -21.75
CA ILE A 169 7.36 5.17 -22.24
C ILE A 169 8.89 5.12 -22.42
N LEU A 170 9.61 4.39 -21.58
CA LEU A 170 11.07 4.28 -21.66
C LEU A 170 11.53 3.31 -22.75
N GLU A 171 10.84 2.18 -22.94
CA GLU A 171 11.12 1.27 -24.06
C GLU A 171 10.70 1.87 -25.41
N ALA A 172 9.62 2.66 -25.49
CA ALA A 172 9.21 3.33 -26.73
C ALA A 172 10.07 4.56 -27.11
N LEU A 173 10.77 5.17 -26.15
CA LEU A 173 11.69 6.29 -26.40
C LEU A 173 13.13 5.85 -26.72
N LEU A 174 13.51 4.63 -26.30
CA LEU A 174 14.86 4.08 -26.48
C LEU A 174 14.91 2.90 -27.48
N GLY A 175 13.77 2.52 -28.05
CA GLY A 175 13.61 1.53 -29.12
C GLY A 175 13.62 2.14 -30.52
#